data_AF-A0A7V3Y492-F1
#
_entry.id   AF-A0A7V3Y492-F1
#
_cell.length_a   1.000
_cell.length_b   1.000
_cell.length_c   1.000
_cell.angle_alpha   90.00
_cell.angle_beta   90.00
_cell.angle_gamma   90.00
#
_symmetry.space_group_name_H-M   'P 1'
#
loop_
_entity.id
_entity.type
_entity.pdbx_description
1 polymer ?
#
loop_
_entity_poly.entity_id
_entity_poly.type
_entity_poly.pdbx_seq_one_letter_code
_entity_poly.pdbx_strand_id
1 'polypeptide(L)' 'NNLPVIIEVDGGINEDNIADVVKAGARVIVTGSSVFKAHDVNAQAKKLLEIAKKA' A
#
# COMPACT_ATOMS: atom_id res chain seq x y z
N ASN A 1 12.27 -23.62 2.06
CA ASN A 1 11.87 -22.27 1.59
C ASN A 1 10.37 -22.25 1.29
N ASN A 2 9.52 -21.89 2.26
CA ASN A 2 8.14 -21.42 2.09
C ASN A 2 7.54 -21.10 3.47
N LEU A 3 8.20 -20.18 4.20
CA LEU A 3 7.76 -19.87 5.56
C LEU A 3 6.41 -19.12 5.51
N PRO A 4 5.48 -19.39 6.43
CA PRO A 4 4.20 -18.69 6.50
C PRO A 4 4.38 -17.30 7.13
N VAL A 5 5.19 -16.45 6.48
CA VAL A 5 5.48 -15.08 6.93
C VAL A 5 4.78 -14.08 6.04
N ILE A 6 4.37 -12.97 6.66
CA ILE A 6 3.81 -11.82 5.99
C ILE A 6 4.93 -10.83 5.70
N ILE A 7 4.95 -10.27 4.49
CA ILE A 7 5.89 -9.23 4.09
C ILE A 7 5.20 -7.87 4.25
N GLU A 8 5.77 -7.04 5.12
CA GLU A 8 5.42 -5.61 5.27
C GLU A 8 6.40 -4.74 4.48
N VAL A 9 5.89 -3.66 3.88
CA VAL A 9 6.73 -2.60 3.28
C VAL A 9 6.28 -1.24 3.82
N ASP A 10 7.23 -0.48 4.34
CA ASP A 10 7.08 0.90 4.83
C ASP A 10 8.12 1.82 4.16
N GLY A 11 7.67 2.99 3.72
CA GLY A 11 8.50 4.01 3.11
C GLY A 11 8.04 4.43 1.72
N GLY A 12 7.52 5.67 1.61
CA GLY A 12 7.28 6.32 0.32
C GLY A 12 6.19 5.69 -0.56
N ILE A 13 5.29 4.87 0.00
CA ILE A 13 4.23 4.22 -0.76
C ILE A 13 3.11 5.21 -1.11
N ASN A 14 2.76 5.30 -2.39
CA ASN A 14 1.76 6.19 -2.97
C ASN A 14 0.99 5.49 -4.10
N GLU A 15 0.17 6.25 -4.84
CA GLU A 15 -0.67 5.70 -5.92
C GLU A 15 0.13 5.10 -7.08
N ASP A 16 1.32 5.63 -7.33
CA ASP A 16 2.14 5.26 -8.48
C ASP A 16 2.87 3.92 -8.27
N ASN A 17 3.17 3.56 -7.02
CA ASN A 17 4.01 2.39 -6.70
C ASN A 17 3.32 1.29 -5.90
N ILE A 18 2.16 1.54 -5.28
CA ILE A 18 1.52 0.55 -4.39
C ILE A 18 1.17 -0.76 -5.12
N ALA A 19 0.82 -0.69 -6.41
CA ALA A 19 0.54 -1.88 -7.21
C ALA A 19 1.79 -2.76 -7.40
N ASP A 20 2.94 -2.14 -7.64
CA ASP A 20 4.20 -2.87 -7.85
C ASP A 20 4.67 -3.53 -6.55
N VAL A 21 4.48 -2.85 -5.41
CA VAL A 21 4.81 -3.39 -4.08
C VAL A 21 3.97 -4.64 -3.77
N VAL A 22 2.66 -4.62 -4.08
CA VAL A 22 1.78 -5.78 -3.90
C VAL A 22 2.19 -6.93 -4.83
N LYS A 23 2.48 -6.64 -6.11
CA LYS A 23 2.93 -7.64 -7.10
C LYS A 23 4.28 -8.26 -6.72
N ALA A 24 5.15 -7.51 -6.05
CA ALA A 24 6.42 -8.00 -5.52
C ALA A 24 6.27 -8.96 -4.33
N GLY A 25 5.06 -9.09 -3.77
CA GLY A 25 4.74 -10.08 -2.73
C GLY A 25 4.39 -9.51 -1.35
N ALA A 26 4.41 -8.19 -1.18
CA ALA A 26 3.97 -7.56 0.06
C ALA A 26 2.48 -7.83 0.33
N ARG A 27 2.13 -7.98 1.61
CA ARG A 27 0.75 -8.21 2.07
C ARG A 27 0.32 -7.24 3.17
N VAL A 28 1.27 -6.55 3.80
CA VAL A 28 1.02 -5.40 4.68
C VAL A 28 1.73 -4.19 4.08
N ILE A 29 1.01 -3.07 3.99
CA ILE A 29 1.45 -1.86 3.33
C ILE A 29 1.31 -0.70 4.32
N VAL A 30 2.41 -0.02 4.61
CA VAL A 30 2.41 1.17 5.46
C VAL A 30 2.52 2.42 4.58
N THR A 31 1.58 3.34 4.76
CA THR A 31 1.59 4.62 4.05
C THR A 31 1.13 5.74 4.99
N GLY A 32 1.93 6.80 5.05
CA GLY A 32 1.71 7.93 5.94
C GLY A 32 1.33 9.18 5.15
N SER A 33 2.34 9.90 4.63
CA SER A 33 2.15 11.19 3.95
C SER A 33 1.19 11.12 2.77
N SER A 34 1.19 10.03 2.00
CA SER A 34 0.29 9.83 0.86
C SER A 34 -1.18 9.72 1.25
N VAL A 35 -1.50 9.54 2.53
CA VAL A 35 -2.85 9.51 3.09
C VAL A 35 -3.13 10.76 3.93
N PHE A 36 -2.30 11.04 4.93
CA PHE A 36 -2.57 12.10 5.92
C PHE A 36 -2.33 13.53 5.42
N LYS A 37 -1.66 13.73 4.26
CA LYS A 37 -1.56 15.05 3.62
C LYS A 37 -2.64 15.29 2.57
N ALA A 38 -3.50 14.31 2.30
CA ALA A 38 -4.60 14.50 1.37
C ALA A 38 -5.69 15.39 1.98
N HIS A 39 -6.43 16.10 1.12
CA HIS A 39 -7.58 16.89 1.54
C HIS A 39 -8.66 16.01 2.20
N ASP A 40 -8.89 14.81 1.67
CA ASP A 40 -9.77 13.80 2.26
C ASP A 40 -8.99 12.51 2.53
N VAL A 41 -8.64 12.33 3.80
CA VAL A 41 -7.85 11.19 4.31
C VAL A 41 -8.57 9.86 4.05
N ASN A 42 -9.89 9.81 4.24
CA ASN A 42 -10.66 8.58 4.08
C ASN A 42 -10.78 8.19 2.61
N ALA A 43 -11.06 9.15 1.74
CA ALA A 43 -11.12 8.92 0.29
C ALA A 43 -9.75 8.44 -0.23
N GLN A 44 -8.66 9.05 0.24
CA GLN A 44 -7.32 8.69 -0.18
C GLN A 44 -6.89 7.31 0.30
N ALA A 45 -7.15 6.96 1.56
CA ALA A 45 -6.90 5.62 2.08
C ALA A 45 -7.70 4.56 1.30
N LYS A 46 -8.98 4.83 1.02
CA LYS A 46 -9.83 3.94 0.23
C LYS A 46 -9.28 3.76 -1.19
N LYS A 47 -8.84 4.85 -1.84
CA LYS A 47 -8.26 4.81 -3.18
C LYS A 47 -7.02 3.91 -3.23
N LEU A 48 -6.07 4.10 -2.32
CA LEU A 48 -4.87 3.26 -2.23
C LEU A 48 -5.21 1.80 -1.99
N LEU A 49 -6.17 1.52 -1.08
CA LEU A 49 -6.64 0.16 -0.81
C LEU A 49 -7.24 -0.50 -2.07
N GLU A 50 -8.01 0.25 -2.87
CA GLU A 50 -8.59 -0.26 -4.11
C GLU A 50 -7.53 -0.51 -5.21
N ILE A 51 -6.47 0.30 -5.28
CA ILE A 51 -5.34 0.02 -6.18
C ILE A 51 -4.63 -1.26 -5.73
N ALA A 52 -4.32 -1.38 -4.43
CA ALA A 52 -3.65 -2.55 -3.87
C ALA A 52 -4.44 -3.86 -4.09
N LYS A 53 -5.77 -3.83 -3.97
CA LYS A 53 -6.63 -5.01 -4.19
C LYS A 53 -6.73 -5.46 -5.65
N LYS A 54 -6.48 -4.55 -6.59
CA LYS A 54 -6.55 -4.82 -8.05
C LYS A 54 -5.21 -5.24 -8.65
N ALA A 55 -4.13 -5.10 -7.90
CA ALA A 55 -2.77 -5.44 -8.31
C ALA A 55 -2.52 -6.95 -8.26
#